data_AF-A0A7Y4R5H9-F1
#
_entry.id   AF-A0A7Y4R5H9-F1
#
_cell.length_a   1.000
_cell.length_b   1.000
_cell.length_c   1.000
_cell.angle_alpha   90.00
_cell.angle_beta   90.00
_cell.angle_gamma   90.00
#
_symmetry.space_group_name_H-M   'P 1'
#
loop_
_entity.id
_entity.type
_entity.pdbx_description
1 polymer ?
#
loop_
_entity_poly.entity_id
_entity_poly.type
_entity_poly.pdbx_seq_one_letter_code
_entity_poly.pdbx_strand_id
1 'polypeptide(L)'
;MKKIAHFFVHYPESKKAYQTSDEMVFFRENDAVAHASNLEDKKVVEFDRDEEQDAIDEYKAEQAAPAKETSPLKKSGKGAKATDAGTPTGDAGKAAEGADLGKTE
;
A
#
# COMPACT_ATOMS: atom_id res chain seq x y z
N MET A 1 -10.89 -9.22 11.71
CA MET A 1 -10.70 -10.38 10.83
C MET A 1 -9.93 -10.03 9.54
N LYS A 2 -10.22 -8.93 8.83
CA LYS A 2 -9.51 -8.60 7.57
C LYS A 2 -7.98 -8.39 7.64
N LYS A 3 -7.39 -8.12 8.82
CA LYS A 3 -5.93 -7.91 8.98
C LYS A 3 -5.13 -9.19 8.77
N ILE A 4 -5.63 -10.35 9.25
CA ILE A 4 -4.98 -11.65 9.08
C ILE A 4 -5.09 -12.09 7.61
N ALA A 5 -6.28 -11.98 7.02
CA ALA A 5 -6.47 -12.23 5.60
C ALA A 5 -5.55 -11.35 4.72
N HIS A 6 -5.49 -10.03 4.97
CA HIS A 6 -4.56 -9.13 4.29
C HIS A 6 -3.09 -9.58 4.46
N PHE A 7 -2.69 -9.96 5.67
CA PHE A 7 -1.34 -10.47 5.93
C PHE A 7 -1.02 -11.70 5.06
N PHE A 8 -1.89 -12.70 5.03
CA PHE A 8 -1.68 -13.90 4.22
C PHE A 8 -1.74 -13.65 2.71
N VAL A 9 -2.51 -12.65 2.26
CA VAL A 9 -2.51 -12.23 0.85
C VAL A 9 -1.18 -11.59 0.46
N HIS A 10 -0.62 -10.74 1.32
CA HIS A 10 0.66 -10.07 1.07
C HIS A 10 1.88 -10.96 1.32
N TYR A 11 1.74 -11.96 2.19
CA TYR A 11 2.81 -12.89 2.58
C TYR A 11 2.38 -14.34 2.36
N PRO A 12 2.24 -14.80 1.10
CA PRO A 12 1.79 -16.15 0.76
C PRO A 12 2.81 -17.25 1.08
N GLU A 13 4.01 -16.91 1.53
CA GLU A 13 4.98 -17.88 2.06
C GLU A 13 4.72 -18.24 3.53
N SER A 14 3.95 -17.40 4.23
CA SER A 14 3.63 -17.63 5.64
C SER A 14 2.45 -18.60 5.75
N LYS A 15 2.65 -19.67 6.51
CA LYS A 15 1.60 -20.63 6.86
C LYS A 15 0.88 -20.26 8.15
N LYS A 16 1.53 -19.47 9.00
CA LYS A 16 1.02 -19.07 10.31
C LYS A 16 1.17 -17.57 10.50
N ALA A 17 0.24 -16.99 11.26
CA ALA A 17 0.26 -15.61 11.68
C ALA A 17 -0.09 -15.54 13.17
N TYR A 18 0.57 -14.65 13.90
CA TYR A 18 0.36 -14.48 15.33
C TYR A 18 -0.17 -13.09 15.60
N GLN A 19 -1.40 -12.98 16.09
CA GLN A 19 -2.01 -11.69 16.43
C GLN A 19 -1.97 -11.46 17.94
N THR A 20 -1.49 -10.28 18.34
CA THR A 20 -1.50 -9.82 19.74
C THR A 20 -2.81 -9.06 20.06
N SER A 21 -3.12 -8.86 21.35
CA SER A 21 -4.32 -8.09 21.76
C SER A 21 -4.41 -6.68 21.19
N ASP A 22 -3.28 -6.07 20.85
CA ASP A 22 -3.19 -4.74 20.20
C ASP A 22 -3.46 -4.80 18.68
N GLU A 23 -3.99 -5.92 18.21
CA GLU A 23 -4.30 -6.22 16.80
C GLU A 23 -3.09 -6.28 15.85
N MET A 24 -1.86 -6.18 16.37
CA MET A 24 -0.64 -6.37 15.59
C MET A 24 -0.40 -7.83 15.24
N VAL A 25 -0.02 -8.08 13.99
CA VAL A 25 0.20 -9.41 13.40
C VAL A 25 1.68 -9.62 13.13
N PHE A 26 2.21 -10.77 13.55
CA PHE A 26 3.61 -11.14 13.42
C PHE A 26 3.78 -12.46 12.67
N PHE A 27 4.92 -12.61 12.01
CA PHE A 27 5.33 -13.82 11.30
C PHE A 27 5.75 -14.96 12.24
N ARG A 28 6.26 -14.59 13.41
CA ARG A 28 6.87 -15.53 14.36
C ARG A 28 6.21 -15.39 15.71
N GLU A 29 5.96 -16.53 16.35
CA GLU A 29 5.43 -16.59 17.70
C GLU A 29 6.31 -15.80 18.67
N ASN A 30 7.63 -15.96 18.58
CA ASN A 30 8.58 -15.33 19.50
C ASN A 30 8.49 -13.80 19.49
N ASP A 31 8.34 -13.19 18.30
CA ASP A 31 8.14 -11.75 18.17
C ASP A 31 6.79 -11.30 18.75
N ALA A 32 5.72 -12.07 18.47
CA ALA A 32 4.40 -11.79 19.02
C ALA A 32 4.37 -11.89 20.55
N VAL A 33 5.04 -12.89 21.12
CA VAL A 33 5.14 -13.09 22.57
C VAL A 33 6.01 -12.01 23.21
N ALA A 34 7.12 -11.63 22.58
CA ALA A 34 7.95 -10.51 23.04
C ALA A 34 7.16 -9.19 23.04
N HIS A 35 6.37 -8.93 22.00
CA HIS A 35 5.50 -7.76 21.93
C HIS A 35 4.37 -7.83 22.97
N ALA A 36 3.67 -8.97 23.04
CA ALA A 36 2.59 -9.19 23.99
C ALA A 36 3.06 -9.11 25.44
N SER A 37 4.31 -9.44 25.74
CA SER A 37 4.87 -9.29 27.09
C SER A 37 4.87 -7.84 27.59
N ASN A 38 4.86 -6.86 26.67
CA ASN A 38 4.72 -5.44 26.99
C ASN A 38 3.25 -4.98 27.08
N LEU A 39 2.29 -5.82 26.72
CA LEU A 39 0.85 -5.56 26.82
C LEU A 39 0.31 -6.08 28.16
N GLU A 40 -0.82 -5.52 28.60
CA GLU A 40 -1.45 -5.89 29.88
C GLU A 40 -2.03 -7.31 29.83
N ASP A 41 -2.69 -7.69 28.72
CA ASP A 41 -3.33 -8.99 28.55
C ASP A 41 -2.35 -10.13 28.20
N LYS A 42 -1.13 -9.80 27.73
CA LYS A 42 -0.10 -10.74 27.28
C LYS A 42 -0.60 -11.87 26.38
N LYS A 43 -1.66 -11.59 25.62
CA LYS A 43 -2.37 -12.60 24.83
C LYS A 43 -1.87 -12.55 23.39
N VAL A 44 -1.60 -13.75 22.88
CA VAL A 44 -1.27 -14.01 21.48
C VAL A 44 -2.25 -15.07 20.97
N VAL A 45 -2.80 -14.84 19.79
CA VAL A 45 -3.67 -15.78 19.09
C VAL A 45 -2.93 -16.24 17.83
N GLU A 46 -2.71 -17.55 17.73
CA GLU A 46 -2.18 -18.17 16.51
C GLU A 46 -3.32 -18.37 15.52
N PHE A 47 -3.07 -18.00 14.27
CA PHE A 47 -3.94 -18.23 13.12
C PHE A 47 -3.17 -19.05 12.09
N ASP A 48 -3.77 -20.15 11.66
CA ASP A 48 -3.24 -20.96 10.56
C ASP A 48 -3.88 -20.52 9.24
N ARG A 49 -3.08 -20.53 8.17
CA ARG A 49 -3.53 -20.11 6.85
C ARG A 49 -4.60 -21.03 6.30
N ASP A 50 -4.46 -22.33 6.52
CA ASP A 50 -5.41 -23.31 6.01
C ASP A 50 -6.80 -23.14 6.64
N GLU A 51 -6.87 -22.68 7.89
CA GLU A 51 -8.12 -22.39 8.60
C GLU A 51 -8.72 -21.03 8.19
N GLU A 52 -7.90 -20.01 7.96
CA GLU A 52 -8.33 -18.70 7.47
C GLU A 52 -8.45 -18.63 5.93
N GLN A 53 -8.37 -19.77 5.23
CA GLN A 53 -8.35 -19.84 3.77
C GLN A 53 -9.62 -19.26 3.13
N ASP A 54 -10.78 -19.44 3.78
CA ASP A 54 -12.07 -18.87 3.39
C ASP A 54 -12.07 -17.34 3.48
N ALA A 55 -11.58 -16.78 4.60
CA ALA A 55 -11.44 -15.34 4.80
C ALA A 55 -10.40 -14.72 3.85
N ILE A 56 -9.34 -15.45 3.50
CA ILE A 56 -8.33 -15.03 2.52
C ILE A 56 -8.94 -14.96 1.11
N ASP A 57 -9.74 -15.96 0.73
CA ASP A 57 -10.39 -16.00 -0.59
C ASP A 57 -11.45 -14.89 -0.70
N GLU A 58 -12.28 -14.72 0.33
CA GLU A 58 -13.26 -13.62 0.40
C GLU A 58 -12.56 -12.25 0.32
N TYR A 59 -11.47 -12.06 1.07
CA TYR A 59 -10.71 -10.81 1.04
C TYR A 59 -10.06 -10.55 -0.33
N LYS A 60 -9.55 -11.59 -1.00
CA LYS A 60 -9.03 -11.48 -2.38
C LYS A 60 -10.12 -11.13 -3.37
N ALA A 61 -11.30 -11.75 -3.24
CA ALA A 61 -12.44 -11.46 -4.10
C ALA A 61 -12.96 -10.02 -3.89
N GLU A 62 -13.00 -9.52 -2.65
CA GLU A 62 -13.32 -8.12 -2.34
C GLU A 62 -12.28 -7.14 -2.93
N GLN A 63 -10.98 -7.46 -2.84
CA GLN A 63 -9.90 -6.61 -3.40
C GLN A 63 -9.84 -6.67 -4.94
N ALA A 64 -10.16 -7.82 -5.53
CA ALA A 64 -10.18 -8.02 -6.97
C ALA A 64 -11.48 -7.53 -7.62
N ALA A 65 -12.54 -7.30 -6.83
CA ALA A 65 -13.73 -6.63 -7.32
C ALA A 65 -13.31 -5.23 -7.81
N PRO A 66 -13.49 -4.91 -9.10
CA PRO A 66 -13.19 -3.57 -9.57
C PRO A 66 -14.06 -2.63 -8.74
N ALA A 67 -13.43 -1.64 -8.11
CA ALA A 67 -14.13 -0.55 -7.47
C ALA A 67 -15.19 -0.04 -8.46
N LYS A 68 -16.45 -0.47 -8.26
CA LYS A 68 -17.58 0.07 -8.99
C LYS A 68 -17.71 1.51 -8.50
N GLU A 69 -17.06 2.40 -9.22
CA GLU A 69 -17.58 3.71 -9.54
C GLU A 69 -18.08 4.52 -8.34
N THR A 70 -17.26 4.74 -7.32
CA THR A 70 -17.46 5.92 -6.46
C THR A 70 -16.77 7.09 -7.12
N SER A 71 -17.51 7.69 -8.05
CA SER A 71 -17.27 8.99 -8.66
C SER A 71 -16.51 9.95 -7.71
N PRO A 72 -15.42 10.61 -8.15
CA PRO A 72 -14.83 11.67 -7.35
C PRO A 72 -15.84 12.81 -7.23
N LEU A 73 -16.41 12.97 -6.03
CA LEU A 73 -17.30 14.06 -5.70
C LEU A 73 -16.51 15.38 -5.69
N LYS A 74 -16.83 16.24 -6.66
CA LYS A 74 -16.75 17.72 -6.63
C LYS A 74 -15.43 18.38 -6.17
N LYS A 75 -14.82 19.10 -7.12
CA LYS A 75 -14.43 20.49 -6.86
C LYS A 75 -15.16 21.43 -7.81
N SER A 76 -16.24 22.02 -7.31
CA SER A 76 -16.82 23.24 -7.86
C SER A 76 -15.71 24.31 -7.89
N GLY A 77 -15.18 24.59 -9.08
CA GLY A 77 -14.14 25.58 -9.32
C GLY A 77 -14.58 26.50 -10.45
N LYS A 78 -15.08 27.66 -10.06
CA LYS A 78 -15.57 28.76 -10.88
C LYS A 78 -14.50 29.26 -11.85
N GLY A 79 -14.84 29.29 -13.15
CA GLY A 79 -14.31 30.22 -14.15
C GLY A 79 -12.95 29.89 -14.76
N ALA A 80 -12.96 29.37 -15.98
CA ALA A 80 -11.89 29.64 -16.95
C ALA A 80 -12.57 30.00 -18.28
N LYS A 81 -12.45 31.28 -18.65
CA LYS A 81 -12.91 31.79 -19.94
C LYS A 81 -12.30 30.95 -21.06
N ALA A 82 -13.14 30.59 -22.02
CA ALA A 82 -12.70 30.22 -23.35
C ALA A 82 -11.94 31.40 -23.99
N THR A 83 -10.70 31.17 -24.40
CA THR A 83 -10.11 31.86 -25.54
C THR A 83 -9.46 30.80 -26.42
N ASP A 84 -10.18 30.55 -27.49
CA ASP A 84 -9.83 29.89 -28.73
C ASP A 84 -8.62 30.55 -29.44
N ALA A 85 -8.07 29.79 -30.39
CA ALA A 85 -7.14 30.16 -31.46
C ALA A 85 -5.63 30.23 -31.14
N GLY A 86 -4.90 29.30 -31.75
CA GLY A 86 -3.46 29.14 -31.63
C GLY A 86 -2.63 29.89 -32.67
N THR A 87 -1.32 29.60 -32.67
CA THR A 87 -0.50 29.19 -33.83
C THR A 87 0.96 29.03 -33.34
N PRO A 88 1.65 27.94 -33.70
CA PRO A 88 3.04 27.64 -33.33
C PRO A 88 4.03 28.25 -34.33
N THR A 89 5.30 28.44 -33.92
CA THR A 89 6.55 28.33 -34.71
C THR A 89 7.63 29.24 -34.12
N GLY A 90 8.84 28.69 -33.90
CA GLY A 90 10.02 29.46 -33.49
C GLY A 90 11.21 28.57 -33.20
N ASP A 91 11.86 28.13 -34.26
CA ASP A 91 13.10 27.35 -34.34
C ASP A 91 14.36 28.16 -33.90
N ALA A 92 15.41 27.40 -33.55
CA ALA A 92 16.83 27.75 -33.42
C ALA A 92 17.36 28.42 -32.12
N GLY A 93 18.32 27.73 -31.48
CA GLY A 93 19.17 28.29 -30.43
C GLY A 93 20.16 27.30 -29.78
N LYS A 94 21.04 26.70 -30.58
CA LYS A 94 22.15 25.80 -30.19
C LYS A 94 23.29 26.56 -29.48
N ALA A 95 23.78 26.05 -28.34
CA ALA A 95 25.15 26.12 -27.75
C ALA A 95 25.05 25.90 -26.23
N ALA A 96 25.95 25.28 -25.46
CA ALA A 96 27.22 24.55 -25.64
C ALA A 96 27.38 23.73 -24.32
N GLU A 97 27.71 22.44 -24.37
CA GLU A 97 29.01 21.89 -23.97
C GLU A 97 29.66 22.57 -22.73
N GLY A 98 29.84 21.78 -21.65
CA GLY A 98 30.57 22.20 -20.46
C GLY A 98 30.71 21.07 -19.44
N ALA A 99 31.83 20.35 -19.54
CA ALA A 99 32.59 19.50 -18.59
C ALA A 99 31.92 19.06 -17.26
N ASP A 100 31.83 17.77 -16.93
CA ASP A 100 32.91 16.78 -16.70
C ASP A 100 33.79 17.04 -15.45
N LEU A 101 33.69 16.06 -14.54
CA LEU A 101 34.61 15.64 -13.46
C LEU A 101 34.97 16.59 -12.31
N GLY A 102 34.60 16.13 -11.11
CA GLY A 102 35.21 16.51 -9.83
C GLY A 102 35.06 15.38 -8.82
N LYS A 103 35.75 14.26 -9.08
CA LYS A 103 35.98 13.16 -8.15
C LYS A 103 37.14 13.53 -7.20
N THR A 104 36.95 13.16 -5.93
CA THR A 104 37.95 12.65 -4.95
C THR A 104 39.12 13.54 -4.52
N GLU A 105 39.09 13.78 -3.20
CA GLU A 105 40.21 13.91 -2.23
C GLU A 105 41.06 15.18 -2.23
#